data_AF-A0A822EKB1-F1
#
_entry.id   AF-A0A822EKB1-F1
#
_cell.length_a   1.000
_cell.length_b   1.000
_cell.length_c   1.000
_cell.angle_alpha   90.00
_cell.angle_beta   90.00
_cell.angle_gamma   90.00
#
_symmetry.space_group_name_H-M   'P 1'
#
loop_
_entity.id
_entity.type
_entity.pdbx_description
1 polymer ?
#
loop_
_entity_poly.entity_id
_entity_poly.type
_entity_poly.pdbx_seq_one_letter_code
_entity_poly.pdbx_strand_id
1 'polypeptide(L)'
;IKVEYIDAWFVSSSSVCSCGLTTLDFAKLSQASQIILMFFTFISGVTISTLPALVVKAYTHRRVEGVTVDDDHGELEDEDDDVDELPTINIRRERNLPVHIRKQLATLPNARQLRYRAYITCIVLILATCFTIYIIMFFAIGGWIQTHYKSEELLQGNSTINPWYISFIVTVTGFNQNGFSPFSDGLSRFVFDVYLNLFLMMLIMSGTSLFPFILRNVVILLRYLSPWRHKVIFDYILLNNHRLSTLLFPAVQTRIYLFVTILLHILGVSISLILDLKSEHFAIYSSGIRFLIFIFQTVNTRFAGFQTVDINFFATATLLVYLLLMATKPQMLCALEESPFELSWLALQAREEANAETNSIMNIDGSSGLPARGSRLGSTLSLSTSGVLPVKHMERFLRRQSFATKNLARLQFSNSAVEDGTNHKARRLRHLRHRLFLIYFTRAIIKHTFSFIILTRTWLFFFIFLICAIENSRMSPVDPNITVFKVIFEIISAFGTVGLTLGYPNVASSFSTILSPASKIILILTMLMGRHRGLLASMTDQEAIEHSAAELLNRRREEIIYEYRKTTSDVNVINRMRSEELVTQF
;
A
#
# COMPACT_ATOMS: atom_id res chain seq x y z
N ILE A 1 31.40 -0.50 26.21
CA ILE A 1 31.44 -1.86 25.60
C ILE A 1 32.43 -1.80 24.44
N LYS A 2 33.38 -2.74 24.34
CA LYS A 2 34.24 -2.87 23.15
C LYS A 2 33.39 -3.47 22.04
N VAL A 3 33.27 -2.76 20.91
CA VAL A 3 32.40 -3.17 19.80
C VAL A 3 33.25 -3.78 18.70
N GLU A 4 32.92 -5.00 18.29
CA GLU A 4 33.53 -5.62 17.12
C GLU A 4 32.99 -4.99 15.84
N TYR A 5 33.81 -4.93 14.79
CA TYR A 5 33.42 -4.34 13.50
C TYR A 5 32.19 -5.04 12.90
N ILE A 6 32.15 -6.38 12.98
CA ILE A 6 31.03 -7.16 12.44
C ILE A 6 29.72 -6.85 13.15
N ASP A 7 29.77 -6.62 14.47
CA ASP A 7 28.59 -6.29 15.27
C ASP A 7 28.10 -4.86 15.00
N ALA A 8 29.02 -3.92 14.86
CA ALA A 8 28.68 -2.57 14.42
C ALA A 8 28.02 -2.56 13.04
N TRP A 9 28.56 -3.34 12.10
CA TRP A 9 28.00 -3.46 10.76
C TRP A 9 26.60 -4.10 10.81
N PHE A 10 26.43 -5.20 11.56
CA PHE A 10 25.16 -5.87 11.71
C PHE A 10 24.07 -4.95 12.26
N VAL A 11 24.34 -4.25 13.37
CA VAL A 11 23.37 -3.34 14.00
C VAL A 11 23.03 -2.15 13.09
N SER A 12 24.02 -1.62 12.36
CA SER A 12 23.80 -0.54 11.39
C SER A 12 22.94 -1.01 10.21
N SER A 13 23.24 -2.18 9.64
CA SER A 13 22.44 -2.77 8.55
C SER A 13 21.02 -3.12 9.00
N SER A 14 20.84 -3.65 10.21
CA SER A 14 19.53 -3.91 10.80
C SER A 14 18.71 -2.64 10.96
N SER A 15 19.35 -1.54 11.37
CA SER A 15 18.72 -0.22 11.48
C SER A 15 18.25 0.30 10.13
N VAL A 16 19.09 0.19 9.09
CA VAL A 16 18.80 0.65 7.72
C VAL A 16 17.78 -0.23 6.99
N CYS A 17 17.70 -1.52 7.32
CA CYS A 17 16.71 -2.45 6.73
C CYS A 17 15.36 -2.43 7.45
N SER A 18 15.23 -1.66 8.53
CA SER A 18 14.10 -1.71 9.47
C SER A 18 13.80 -3.11 9.98
N CYS A 19 14.83 -3.84 10.46
CA CYS A 19 14.65 -5.20 10.95
C CYS A 19 14.55 -5.28 12.46
N GLY A 20 15.45 -4.65 13.22
CA GLY A 20 15.42 -4.68 14.67
C GLY A 20 16.18 -5.78 15.39
N LEU A 21 16.74 -6.75 14.65
CA LEU A 21 17.70 -7.69 15.23
C LEU A 21 18.96 -6.95 15.65
N THR A 22 19.49 -7.24 16.84
CA THR A 22 20.68 -6.60 17.37
C THR A 22 21.66 -7.64 17.90
N THR A 23 22.95 -7.49 17.57
CA THR A 23 24.02 -8.25 18.24
C THR A 23 24.55 -7.54 19.48
N LEU A 24 24.16 -6.27 19.67
CA LEU A 24 24.54 -5.45 20.81
C LEU A 24 23.28 -4.95 21.50
N ASP A 25 23.30 -4.97 22.84
CA ASP A 25 22.23 -4.42 23.64
C ASP A 25 22.12 -2.89 23.44
N PHE A 26 21.06 -2.44 22.78
CA PHE A 26 20.83 -1.04 22.43
C PHE A 26 20.84 -0.14 23.66
N ALA A 27 20.28 -0.59 24.79
CA ALA A 27 20.17 0.19 26.02
C ALA A 27 21.53 0.48 26.65
N LYS A 28 22.53 -0.38 26.42
CA LYS A 28 23.89 -0.23 26.95
C LYS A 28 24.84 0.55 26.02
N LEU A 29 24.39 0.91 24.82
CA LEU A 29 25.15 1.75 23.90
C LEU A 29 25.23 3.20 24.43
N SER A 30 26.25 3.94 24.00
CA SER A 30 26.34 5.36 24.31
C SER A 30 25.15 6.12 23.72
N GLN A 31 24.74 7.21 24.36
CA GLN A 31 23.65 8.06 23.86
C GLN A 31 23.95 8.58 22.43
N ALA A 32 25.21 8.91 22.13
CA ALA A 32 25.63 9.30 20.78
C ALA A 32 25.38 8.17 19.76
N SER A 33 25.73 6.93 20.11
CA SER A 33 25.47 5.76 19.26
C SER A 33 23.98 5.51 19.06
N GLN A 34 23.18 5.61 20.12
CA GLN A 34 21.72 5.47 20.04
C GLN A 34 21.11 6.50 19.09
N ILE A 35 21.53 7.77 19.18
CA ILE A 35 21.05 8.85 18.29
C ILE A 35 21.43 8.57 16.82
N ILE A 36 22.64 8.09 16.55
CA ILE A 36 23.05 7.71 15.18
C ILE A 36 22.18 6.56 14.64
N LEU A 37 21.90 5.54 15.46
CA LEU A 37 21.02 4.45 15.07
C LEU A 37 19.57 4.92 14.86
N MET A 38 19.11 5.92 15.63
CA MET A 38 17.81 6.57 15.41
C MET A 38 17.78 7.34 14.09
N PHE A 39 18.86 8.02 13.73
CA PHE A 39 18.99 8.66 12.43
C PHE A 39 18.92 7.65 11.27
N PHE A 40 19.64 6.52 11.38
CA PHE A 40 19.52 5.44 10.39
C PHE A 40 18.12 4.85 10.33
N THR A 41 17.46 4.70 11.48
CA THR A 41 16.08 4.23 11.56
C THR A 41 15.13 5.19 10.83
N PHE A 42 15.32 6.50 10.96
CA PHE A 42 14.52 7.51 10.26
C PHE A 42 14.64 7.40 8.72
N ILE A 43 15.84 7.05 8.24
CA ILE A 43 16.13 6.86 6.82
C ILE A 43 15.58 5.50 6.34
N SER A 44 15.64 4.45 7.16
CA SER A 44 15.28 3.05 6.81
C SER A 44 13.85 2.82 6.35
N GLY A 45 12.89 3.54 6.94
CA GLY A 45 11.46 3.28 6.85
C GLY A 45 10.84 3.61 5.49
N VAL A 46 9.68 4.25 5.53
CA VAL A 46 8.97 4.78 4.35
C VAL A 46 9.94 5.54 3.40
N THR A 47 10.90 6.25 4.00
CA THR A 47 11.91 7.10 3.39
C THR A 47 12.81 6.39 2.38
N ILE A 48 13.56 5.32 2.74
CA ILE A 48 14.50 4.63 1.82
C ILE A 48 13.78 3.97 0.65
N SER A 49 12.60 3.40 0.87
CA SER A 49 11.90 2.66 -0.18
C SER A 49 11.34 3.55 -1.29
N THR A 50 10.99 4.80 -0.99
CA THR A 50 10.22 5.64 -1.94
C THR A 50 10.84 6.98 -2.27
N LEU A 51 11.54 7.64 -1.34
CA LEU A 51 12.07 8.97 -1.60
C LEU A 51 13.18 8.98 -2.65
N PRO A 52 14.17 8.06 -2.65
CA PRO A 52 15.21 8.07 -3.69
C PRO A 52 14.62 7.94 -5.09
N ALA A 53 13.65 7.05 -5.29
CA ALA A 53 12.98 6.88 -6.58
C ALA A 53 12.23 8.15 -7.01
N LEU A 54 11.48 8.78 -6.09
CA LEU A 54 10.77 10.03 -6.37
C LEU A 54 11.71 11.22 -6.63
N VAL A 55 12.80 11.32 -5.87
CA VAL A 55 13.82 12.36 -6.01
C VAL A 55 14.55 12.21 -7.34
N VAL A 56 14.94 10.98 -7.70
CA VAL A 56 15.55 10.70 -9.02
C VAL A 56 14.58 11.04 -10.13
N LYS A 57 13.30 10.65 -10.04
CA LYS A 57 12.28 11.02 -11.03
C LYS A 57 12.13 12.54 -11.17
N ALA A 58 12.05 13.27 -10.05
CA ALA A 58 11.95 14.72 -10.05
C ALA A 58 13.20 15.40 -10.62
N TYR A 59 14.39 14.91 -10.27
CA TYR A 59 15.67 15.42 -10.74
C TYR A 59 15.86 15.17 -12.24
N THR A 60 15.61 13.95 -12.72
CA THR A 60 15.71 13.61 -14.14
C THR A 60 14.73 14.43 -14.96
N HIS A 61 13.49 14.59 -14.50
CA HIS A 61 12.49 15.40 -15.20
C HIS A 61 12.90 16.88 -15.28
N ARG A 62 13.46 17.45 -14.21
CA ARG A 62 13.97 18.83 -14.21
C ARG A 62 15.16 19.01 -15.17
N ARG A 63 16.06 18.03 -15.23
CA ARG A 63 17.28 18.10 -16.04
C ARG A 63 17.01 17.88 -17.54
N VAL A 64 16.11 16.96 -17.87
CA VAL A 64 15.80 16.60 -19.28
C VAL A 64 14.81 17.58 -19.89
N GLU A 65 13.77 18.00 -19.15
CA GLU A 65 12.70 18.82 -19.72
C GLU A 65 12.84 20.32 -19.42
N GLY A 66 13.77 20.75 -18.55
CA GLY A 66 14.03 22.16 -18.25
C GLY A 66 12.94 22.89 -17.42
N VAL A 67 11.85 22.21 -17.07
CA VAL A 67 10.67 22.82 -16.42
C VAL A 67 10.90 23.08 -14.92
N THR A 68 10.64 24.32 -14.47
CA THR A 68 10.62 24.70 -13.04
C THR A 68 9.20 24.81 -12.48
N VAL A 69 9.04 24.89 -11.15
CA VAL A 69 7.71 24.98 -10.50
C VAL A 69 6.99 26.28 -10.90
N ASP A 70 7.75 27.32 -11.20
CA ASP A 70 7.30 28.71 -11.35
C ASP A 70 7.18 29.19 -12.81
N ASP A 71 7.41 28.31 -13.79
CA ASP A 71 7.19 28.62 -15.21
C ASP A 71 5.68 28.68 -15.52
N ASP A 72 4.99 29.67 -14.96
CA ASP A 72 3.58 29.99 -15.22
C ASP A 72 3.40 30.76 -16.55
N HIS A 73 4.50 31.06 -17.26
CA HIS A 73 4.56 31.74 -18.55
C HIS A 73 5.23 30.88 -19.62
N GLY A 74 4.56 29.80 -20.02
CA GLY A 74 4.82 29.23 -21.34
C GLY A 74 4.15 30.13 -22.37
N GLU A 75 4.91 31.01 -23.03
CA GLU A 75 4.54 31.39 -24.39
C GLU A 75 4.32 30.11 -25.18
N LEU A 76 3.22 30.06 -25.94
CA LEU A 76 2.94 28.96 -26.85
C LEU A 76 4.01 29.00 -27.94
N GLU A 77 5.18 28.42 -27.67
CA GLU A 77 6.11 28.09 -28.74
C GLU A 77 5.49 26.91 -29.49
N ASP A 78 5.08 27.20 -30.72
CA ASP A 78 4.63 26.25 -31.72
C ASP A 78 5.81 25.30 -32.04
N GLU A 79 6.08 24.31 -31.19
CA GLU A 79 6.96 23.19 -31.53
C GLU A 79 6.15 22.15 -32.31
N ASP A 80 6.23 22.27 -33.63
CA ASP A 80 6.05 21.18 -34.59
C ASP A 80 7.06 20.08 -34.26
N ASP A 81 6.65 19.01 -33.57
CA ASP A 81 7.38 17.74 -33.59
C ASP A 81 6.43 16.53 -33.39
N ASP A 82 6.24 15.84 -34.50
CA ASP A 82 5.77 14.46 -34.73
C ASP A 82 5.41 13.57 -33.51
N VAL A 83 4.14 13.58 -33.09
CA VAL A 83 3.44 12.40 -32.52
C VAL A 83 1.92 12.45 -32.81
N ASP A 84 1.47 11.55 -33.70
CA ASP A 84 0.09 11.05 -33.92
C ASP A 84 -1.12 12.02 -33.78
N GLU A 85 -1.56 12.58 -34.92
CA GLU A 85 -2.93 12.91 -35.42
C GLU A 85 -4.13 13.28 -34.50
N LEU A 86 -3.97 13.52 -33.19
CA LEU A 86 -5.04 13.91 -32.27
C LEU A 86 -5.12 15.40 -31.81
N PRO A 87 -4.16 16.34 -32.06
CA PRO A 87 -4.27 17.70 -31.50
C PRO A 87 -5.10 18.69 -32.33
N THR A 88 -5.12 18.58 -33.66
CA THR A 88 -5.58 19.66 -34.57
C THR A 88 -7.09 19.92 -34.53
N ILE A 89 -7.90 18.91 -34.26
CA ILE A 89 -9.37 19.04 -34.18
C ILE A 89 -9.82 19.78 -32.91
N ASN A 90 -9.10 19.60 -31.80
CA ASN A 90 -9.46 20.21 -30.50
C ASN A 90 -9.11 21.69 -30.44
N ILE A 91 -7.97 22.11 -30.99
CA ILE A 91 -7.51 23.51 -31.00
C ILE A 91 -8.50 24.42 -31.74
N ARG A 92 -9.03 23.96 -32.88
CA ARG A 92 -10.03 24.72 -33.65
C ARG A 92 -11.38 24.85 -32.92
N ARG A 93 -11.73 23.83 -32.12
CA ARG A 93 -12.95 23.81 -31.29
C ARG A 93 -12.84 24.78 -30.11
N GLU A 94 -11.66 24.86 -29.49
CA GLU A 94 -11.36 25.74 -28.36
C GLU A 94 -11.32 27.23 -28.76
N ARG A 95 -10.85 27.53 -29.97
CA ARG A 95 -10.80 28.89 -30.54
C ARG A 95 -12.17 29.53 -30.81
N ASN A 96 -13.27 28.77 -30.67
CA ASN A 96 -14.65 29.28 -30.79
C ASN A 96 -15.32 29.52 -29.43
N LEU A 97 -14.65 29.24 -28.29
CA LEU A 97 -15.23 29.49 -26.96
C LEU A 97 -15.12 30.95 -26.52
N PRO A 98 -16.00 31.44 -25.62
CA PRO A 98 -15.86 32.75 -25.00
C PRO A 98 -14.51 32.97 -24.30
N VAL A 99 -14.05 34.23 -24.25
CA VAL A 99 -12.75 34.62 -23.68
C VAL A 99 -12.58 34.17 -22.22
N HIS A 100 -13.64 34.23 -21.41
CA HIS A 100 -13.57 33.83 -20.00
C HIS A 100 -13.24 32.33 -19.82
N ILE A 101 -13.71 31.48 -20.74
CA ILE A 101 -13.49 30.03 -20.68
C ILE A 101 -12.11 29.67 -21.23
N ARG A 102 -11.64 30.40 -22.25
CA ARG A 102 -10.26 30.26 -22.72
C ARG A 102 -9.27 30.63 -21.61
N LYS A 103 -9.55 31.70 -20.86
CA LYS A 103 -8.75 32.06 -19.68
C LYS A 103 -8.78 30.95 -18.63
N GLN A 104 -9.94 30.34 -18.35
CA GLN A 104 -10.03 29.18 -17.46
C GLN A 104 -9.25 27.95 -17.97
N LEU A 105 -9.33 27.62 -19.27
CA LEU A 105 -8.54 26.53 -19.85
C LEU A 105 -7.05 26.81 -19.81
N ALA A 106 -6.63 28.06 -20.04
CA ALA A 106 -5.24 28.48 -19.97
C ALA A 106 -4.66 28.42 -18.53
N THR A 107 -5.50 28.39 -17.49
CA THR A 107 -5.03 28.18 -16.12
C THR A 107 -4.66 26.72 -15.80
N LEU A 108 -4.98 25.76 -16.68
CA LEU A 108 -4.61 24.37 -16.48
C LEU A 108 -3.11 24.19 -16.76
N PRO A 109 -2.38 23.44 -15.90
CA PRO A 109 -0.95 23.20 -16.12
C PRO A 109 -0.72 22.30 -17.34
N ASN A 110 0.45 22.44 -17.96
CA ASN A 110 0.90 21.51 -18.99
C ASN A 110 1.14 20.10 -18.41
N ALA A 111 1.04 19.06 -19.23
CA ALA A 111 1.21 17.66 -18.80
C ALA A 111 2.55 17.45 -18.07
N ARG A 112 3.63 18.01 -18.64
CA ARG A 112 4.99 18.03 -18.08
C ARG A 112 5.03 18.69 -16.69
N GLN A 113 4.48 19.91 -16.57
CA GLN A 113 4.42 20.66 -15.30
C GLN A 113 3.58 19.93 -14.23
N LEU A 114 2.47 19.30 -14.63
CA LEU A 114 1.61 18.54 -13.73
C LEU A 114 2.36 17.36 -13.12
N ARG A 115 3.17 16.63 -13.91
CA ARG A 115 4.01 15.52 -13.43
C ARG A 115 5.01 15.99 -12.38
N TYR A 116 5.77 17.03 -12.69
CA TYR A 116 6.79 17.55 -11.77
C TYR A 116 6.18 18.07 -10.45
N ARG A 117 5.10 18.86 -10.54
CA ARG A 117 4.36 19.34 -9.35
C ARG A 117 3.79 18.18 -8.53
N ALA A 118 3.34 17.09 -9.17
CA ALA A 118 2.86 15.90 -8.48
C ALA A 118 3.97 15.14 -7.75
N TYR A 119 5.17 15.01 -8.33
CA TYR A 119 6.32 14.38 -7.66
C TYR A 119 6.72 15.13 -6.39
N ILE A 120 6.88 16.47 -6.48
CA ILE A 120 7.22 17.30 -5.33
C ILE A 120 6.14 17.24 -4.27
N THR A 121 4.87 17.39 -4.67
CA THR A 121 3.73 17.32 -3.73
C THR A 121 3.68 15.96 -3.03
N CYS A 122 3.98 14.86 -3.74
CA CYS A 122 4.04 13.52 -3.14
C CYS A 122 5.16 13.39 -2.10
N ILE A 123 6.37 13.88 -2.42
CA ILE A 123 7.51 13.90 -1.48
C ILE A 123 7.16 14.68 -0.21
N VAL A 124 6.64 15.92 -0.37
CA VAL A 124 6.26 16.78 0.75
C VAL A 124 5.16 16.13 1.57
N LEU A 125 4.16 15.54 0.93
CA LEU A 125 3.04 14.90 1.61
C LEU A 125 3.47 13.69 2.45
N ILE A 126 4.34 12.84 1.91
CA ILE A 126 4.87 11.67 2.62
C ILE A 126 5.64 12.13 3.86
N LEU A 127 6.57 13.08 3.70
CA LEU A 127 7.38 13.61 4.80
C LEU A 127 6.52 14.31 5.87
N ALA A 128 5.56 15.14 5.45
CA ALA A 128 4.64 15.83 6.36
C ALA A 128 3.76 14.84 7.13
N THR A 129 3.25 13.78 6.48
CA THR A 129 2.44 12.75 7.14
C THR A 129 3.26 11.97 8.16
N CYS A 130 4.50 11.59 7.85
CA CYS A 130 5.39 10.94 8.82
C CYS A 130 5.68 11.86 10.02
N PHE A 131 6.05 13.13 9.76
CA PHE A 131 6.41 14.08 10.81
C PHE A 131 5.24 14.42 11.73
N THR A 132 4.03 14.57 11.18
CA THR A 132 2.82 14.78 11.98
C THR A 132 2.52 13.60 12.90
N ILE A 133 2.63 12.36 12.41
CA ILE A 133 2.45 11.16 13.26
C ILE A 133 3.52 11.10 14.35
N TYR A 134 4.79 11.38 14.02
CA TYR A 134 5.86 11.41 15.01
C TYR A 134 5.59 12.42 16.12
N ILE A 135 5.21 13.65 15.79
CA ILE A 135 4.91 14.69 16.79
C ILE A 135 3.76 14.24 17.70
N ILE A 136 2.65 13.80 17.12
CA ILE A 136 1.45 13.42 17.88
C ILE A 136 1.78 12.29 18.86
N MET A 137 2.47 11.24 18.39
CA MET A 137 2.79 10.08 19.22
C MET A 137 3.91 10.36 20.22
N PHE A 138 4.89 11.20 19.88
CA PHE A 138 5.94 11.62 20.80
C PHE A 138 5.36 12.35 22.02
N PHE A 139 4.42 13.27 21.81
CA PHE A 139 3.74 13.97 22.90
C PHE A 139 2.79 13.06 23.67
N ALA A 140 2.03 12.20 22.99
CA ALA A 140 1.10 11.27 23.64
C ALA A 140 1.84 10.27 24.56
N ILE A 141 2.87 9.60 24.05
CA ILE A 141 3.65 8.60 24.81
C ILE A 141 4.49 9.30 25.89
N GLY A 142 5.15 10.41 25.56
CA GLY A 142 6.00 11.15 26.50
C GLY A 142 5.21 11.72 27.68
N GLY A 143 4.07 12.35 27.39
CA GLY A 143 3.17 12.86 28.43
C GLY A 143 2.57 11.75 29.29
N TRP A 144 2.23 10.60 28.70
CA TRP A 144 1.74 9.44 29.45
C TRP A 144 2.82 8.90 30.41
N ILE A 145 4.03 8.64 29.90
CA ILE A 145 5.12 8.10 30.71
C ILE A 145 5.49 9.06 31.84
N GLN A 146 5.58 10.37 31.56
CA GLN A 146 5.93 11.37 32.56
C GLN A 146 4.90 11.49 33.70
N THR A 147 3.61 11.27 33.42
CA THR A 147 2.53 11.44 34.41
C THR A 147 2.29 10.19 35.26
N HIS A 148 2.44 9.00 34.67
CA HIS A 148 2.05 7.74 35.33
C HIS A 148 3.21 6.97 35.95
N TYR A 149 4.44 7.11 35.44
CA TYR A 149 5.58 6.33 35.91
C TYR A 149 6.48 7.14 36.84
N LYS A 150 6.89 6.51 37.94
CA LYS A 150 7.89 7.10 38.84
C LYS A 150 9.30 6.88 38.30
N SER A 151 10.23 7.75 38.70
CA SER A 151 11.63 7.65 38.28
C SER A 151 12.28 6.29 38.61
N GLU A 152 11.80 5.59 39.64
CA GLU A 152 12.26 4.26 40.05
C GLU A 152 11.94 3.16 39.01
N GLU A 153 10.79 3.26 38.32
CA GLU A 153 10.38 2.28 37.30
C GLU A 153 11.13 2.48 35.97
N LEU A 154 11.71 3.66 35.78
CA LEU A 154 12.48 4.07 34.60
C LEU A 154 14.00 3.92 34.78
N LEU A 155 14.43 3.23 35.83
CA LEU A 155 15.84 2.95 36.10
C LEU A 155 16.39 1.93 35.10
N GLN A 156 17.53 2.26 34.48
CA GLN A 156 18.33 1.30 33.73
C GLN A 156 19.76 1.35 34.25
N GLY A 157 20.18 0.29 34.94
CA GLY A 157 21.45 0.29 35.69
C GLY A 157 21.39 1.32 36.82
N ASN A 158 22.37 2.23 36.87
CA ASN A 158 22.50 3.24 37.94
C ASN A 158 21.90 4.60 37.57
N SER A 159 21.25 4.74 36.41
CA SER A 159 20.72 6.02 35.92
C SER A 159 19.24 5.92 35.54
N THR A 160 18.47 6.95 35.89
CA THR A 160 17.10 7.13 35.42
C THR A 160 17.11 7.71 34.00
N ILE A 161 16.38 7.07 33.09
CA ILE A 161 16.27 7.57 31.71
C ILE A 161 15.14 8.60 31.66
N ASN A 162 15.37 9.71 30.95
CA ASN A 162 14.35 10.74 30.76
C ASN A 162 13.12 10.17 29.99
N PRO A 163 11.88 10.34 30.50
CA PRO A 163 10.65 9.92 29.83
C PRO A 163 10.52 10.37 28.38
N TRP A 164 10.94 11.60 28.07
CA TRP A 164 10.88 12.15 26.72
C TRP A 164 11.87 11.48 25.77
N TYR A 165 13.03 11.06 26.28
CA TYR A 165 14.00 10.32 25.48
C TYR A 165 13.51 8.89 25.17
N ILE A 166 12.85 8.24 26.14
CA ILE A 166 12.16 6.96 25.93
C ILE A 166 11.08 7.13 24.84
N SER A 167 10.25 8.17 24.96
CA SER A 167 9.22 8.48 23.97
C SER A 167 9.81 8.69 22.57
N PHE A 168 10.93 9.42 22.46
CA PHE A 168 11.62 9.61 21.19
C PHE A 168 12.06 8.30 20.55
N ILE A 169 12.78 7.45 21.31
CA ILE A 169 13.26 6.15 20.83
C ILE A 169 12.08 5.30 20.36
N VAL A 170 11.07 5.14 21.22
CA VAL A 170 9.94 4.25 20.96
C VAL A 170 9.08 4.76 19.80
N THR A 171 8.91 6.08 19.67
CA THR A 171 8.17 6.69 18.56
C THR A 171 8.85 6.44 17.21
N VAL A 172 10.15 6.70 17.13
CA VAL A 172 10.95 6.53 15.90
C VAL A 172 11.05 5.06 15.53
N THR A 173 11.34 4.18 16.49
CA THR A 173 11.52 2.75 16.24
C THR A 173 10.20 2.01 16.01
N GLY A 174 9.12 2.42 16.68
CA GLY A 174 7.80 1.82 16.50
C GLY A 174 7.18 2.12 15.14
N PHE A 175 7.22 3.38 14.70
CA PHE A 175 6.65 3.76 13.39
C PHE A 175 7.49 3.23 12.22
N ASN A 176 8.82 3.28 12.31
CA ASN A 176 9.68 2.70 11.28
C ASN A 176 9.76 1.16 11.35
N GLN A 177 9.20 0.56 12.42
CA GLN A 177 9.13 -0.88 12.63
C GLN A 177 10.52 -1.52 12.82
N ASN A 178 11.38 -0.86 13.60
CA ASN A 178 12.72 -1.33 13.95
C ASN A 178 12.81 -2.02 15.31
N GLY A 179 11.86 -1.84 16.23
CA GLY A 179 11.87 -2.61 17.48
C GLY A 179 13.00 -2.36 18.49
N PHE A 180 13.90 -1.39 18.26
CA PHE A 180 14.94 -1.09 19.25
C PHE A 180 14.30 -0.55 20.53
N SER A 181 14.47 -1.31 21.61
CA SER A 181 13.96 -0.97 22.92
C SER A 181 14.92 -0.05 23.67
N PRO A 182 14.43 0.98 24.39
CA PRO A 182 15.27 1.78 25.28
C PRO A 182 15.79 1.00 26.49
N PHE A 183 15.21 -0.16 26.81
CA PHE A 183 15.61 -1.02 27.92
C PHE A 183 16.11 -2.38 27.42
N SER A 184 17.06 -2.98 28.16
CA SER A 184 17.60 -4.31 27.89
C SER A 184 16.52 -5.41 27.96
N ASP A 185 15.52 -5.24 28.82
CA ASP A 185 14.43 -6.22 29.00
C ASP A 185 13.26 -6.00 28.02
N GLY A 186 13.49 -5.25 26.94
CA GLY A 186 12.43 -4.86 26.02
C GLY A 186 11.44 -3.90 26.66
N LEU A 187 10.15 -4.09 26.37
CA LEU A 187 9.05 -3.32 26.94
C LEU A 187 8.29 -4.10 28.03
N SER A 188 8.94 -5.11 28.62
CA SER A 188 8.31 -6.02 29.60
C SER A 188 7.83 -5.35 30.88
N ARG A 189 8.42 -4.21 31.24
CA ARG A 189 8.01 -3.40 32.37
C ARG A 189 6.63 -2.77 32.19
N PHE A 190 6.17 -2.62 30.95
CA PHE A 190 4.92 -1.96 30.60
C PHE A 190 3.77 -2.94 30.30
N VAL A 191 3.92 -4.23 30.63
CA VAL A 191 2.90 -5.27 30.34
C VAL A 191 1.53 -4.93 30.94
N PHE A 192 1.50 -4.35 32.14
CA PHE A 192 0.26 -4.06 32.86
C PHE A 192 -0.44 -2.78 32.39
N ASP A 193 0.25 -1.90 31.65
CA ASP A 193 -0.31 -0.62 31.21
C ASP A 193 -1.05 -0.77 29.89
N VAL A 194 -2.38 -0.76 29.98
CA VAL A 194 -3.28 -0.92 28.84
C VAL A 194 -3.14 0.24 27.85
N TYR A 195 -3.00 1.48 28.36
CA TYR A 195 -3.02 2.68 27.53
C TYR A 195 -1.72 2.85 26.76
N LEU A 196 -0.58 2.62 27.43
CA LEU A 196 0.72 2.66 26.78
C LEU A 196 0.80 1.60 25.68
N ASN A 197 0.42 0.35 25.97
CA ASN A 197 0.40 -0.71 24.95
C ASN A 197 -0.53 -0.36 23.77
N LEU A 198 -1.67 0.29 24.02
CA LEU A 198 -2.58 0.74 22.96
C LEU A 198 -1.96 1.86 22.10
N PHE A 199 -1.30 2.85 22.70
CA PHE A 199 -0.55 3.88 21.94
C PHE A 199 0.55 3.27 21.08
N LEU A 200 1.29 2.30 21.62
CA LEU A 200 2.34 1.60 20.89
C LEU A 200 1.78 0.78 19.72
N MET A 201 0.69 0.03 19.93
CA MET A 201 0.07 -0.72 18.84
C MET A 201 -0.44 0.21 17.73
N MET A 202 -1.05 1.34 18.07
CA MET A 202 -1.49 2.33 17.07
C MET A 202 -0.31 2.91 16.28
N LEU A 203 0.78 3.27 16.97
CA LEU A 203 2.02 3.72 16.35
C LEU A 203 2.58 2.68 15.36
N ILE A 204 2.76 1.44 15.82
CA ILE A 204 3.34 0.34 15.02
C ILE A 204 2.49 0.05 13.79
N MET A 205 1.16 0.01 13.95
CA MET A 205 0.23 -0.21 12.86
C MET A 205 0.25 0.95 11.85
N SER A 206 0.33 2.21 12.33
CA SER A 206 0.40 3.40 11.48
C SER A 206 1.68 3.53 10.65
N GLY A 207 2.72 2.76 11.00
CA GLY A 207 3.96 2.64 10.25
C GLY A 207 3.78 2.08 8.83
N THR A 208 4.84 1.51 8.25
CA THR A 208 4.89 1.12 6.82
C THR A 208 3.71 0.25 6.34
N SER A 209 3.03 -0.43 7.27
CA SER A 209 1.93 -1.32 6.99
C SER A 209 0.61 -0.61 6.71
N LEU A 210 0.12 0.29 7.58
CA LEU A 210 -1.10 1.07 7.27
C LEU A 210 -0.81 2.44 6.66
N PHE A 211 0.46 2.83 6.51
CA PHE A 211 0.84 4.07 5.86
C PHE A 211 0.15 4.30 4.50
N PRO A 212 0.01 3.29 3.60
CA PRO A 212 -0.69 3.49 2.33
C PRO A 212 -2.16 3.89 2.48
N PHE A 213 -2.83 3.34 3.49
CA PHE A 213 -4.21 3.70 3.81
C PHE A 213 -4.28 5.10 4.40
N ILE A 214 -3.40 5.43 5.35
CA ILE A 214 -3.34 6.76 5.98
C ILE A 214 -3.06 7.82 4.93
N LEU A 215 -1.99 7.66 4.15
CA LEU A 215 -1.59 8.58 3.09
C LEU A 215 -2.74 8.84 2.12
N ARG A 216 -3.44 7.81 1.67
CA ARG A 216 -4.58 7.96 0.75
C ARG A 216 -5.74 8.76 1.36
N ASN A 217 -6.07 8.54 2.62
CA ASN A 217 -7.11 9.33 3.30
C ASN A 217 -6.67 10.78 3.50
N VAL A 218 -5.38 11.03 3.78
CA VAL A 218 -4.82 12.39 3.85
C VAL A 218 -4.88 13.08 2.48
N VAL A 219 -4.54 12.39 1.38
CA VAL A 219 -4.68 12.94 0.01
C VAL A 219 -6.13 13.33 -0.27
N ILE A 220 -7.10 12.47 0.09
CA ILE A 220 -8.53 12.75 -0.12
C ILE A 220 -8.99 13.93 0.74
N LEU A 221 -8.53 14.02 1.98
CA LEU A 221 -8.83 15.13 2.89
C LEU A 221 -8.26 16.44 2.35
N LEU A 222 -6.99 16.46 1.94
CA LEU A 222 -6.36 17.64 1.35
C LEU A 222 -7.03 18.04 0.04
N ARG A 223 -7.41 17.07 -0.80
CA ARG A 223 -8.21 17.33 -2.02
C ARG A 223 -9.54 18.01 -1.69
N TYR A 224 -10.20 17.61 -0.60
CA TYR A 224 -11.45 18.23 -0.16
C TYR A 224 -11.23 19.67 0.32
N LEU A 225 -10.15 19.91 1.06
CA LEU A 225 -9.79 21.22 1.61
C LEU A 225 -9.18 22.18 0.57
N SER A 226 -8.62 21.65 -0.53
CA SER A 226 -7.81 22.43 -1.46
C SER A 226 -8.63 23.23 -2.49
N PRO A 227 -8.19 24.45 -2.87
CA PRO A 227 -8.79 25.23 -3.95
C PRO A 227 -8.75 24.53 -5.31
N TRP A 228 -9.64 24.94 -6.24
CA TRP A 228 -9.84 24.31 -7.55
C TRP A 228 -8.54 24.09 -8.36
N ARG A 229 -7.59 25.04 -8.32
CA ARG A 229 -6.31 24.96 -9.05
C ARG A 229 -5.44 23.77 -8.63
N HIS A 230 -5.43 23.42 -7.34
CA HIS A 230 -4.60 22.33 -6.82
C HIS A 230 -5.35 20.98 -6.79
N LYS A 231 -6.68 20.97 -6.95
CA LYS A 231 -7.46 19.72 -7.03
C LYS A 231 -6.99 18.82 -8.18
N VAL A 232 -6.58 19.41 -9.30
CA VAL A 232 -6.06 18.68 -10.47
C VAL A 232 -4.81 17.87 -10.10
N ILE A 233 -3.93 18.41 -9.26
CA ILE A 233 -2.70 17.73 -8.81
C ILE A 233 -3.07 16.52 -7.93
N PHE A 234 -3.98 16.68 -6.98
CA PHE A 234 -4.42 15.57 -6.13
C PHE A 234 -5.22 14.51 -6.89
N ASP A 235 -6.02 14.91 -7.88
CA ASP A 235 -6.71 13.99 -8.79
C ASP A 235 -5.70 13.17 -9.60
N TYR A 236 -4.64 13.82 -10.09
CA TYR A 236 -3.56 13.15 -10.81
C TYR A 236 -2.80 12.15 -9.94
N ILE A 237 -2.47 12.52 -8.69
CA ILE A 237 -1.85 11.62 -7.71
C ILE A 237 -2.76 10.41 -7.43
N LEU A 238 -4.06 10.63 -7.27
CA LEU A 238 -5.04 9.56 -7.02
C LEU A 238 -5.38 8.71 -8.26
N LEU A 239 -5.05 9.17 -9.46
CA LEU A 239 -5.21 8.40 -10.69
C LEU A 239 -4.00 7.49 -10.91
N ASN A 240 -2.78 8.04 -10.80
CA ASN A 240 -1.52 7.36 -11.06
C ASN A 240 -0.90 6.69 -9.82
N ASN A 241 -1.76 6.21 -8.91
CA ASN A 241 -1.40 5.78 -7.54
C ASN A 241 -0.07 5.02 -7.47
N HIS A 242 0.00 3.85 -8.14
CA HIS A 242 1.17 2.95 -8.05
C HIS A 242 2.39 3.41 -8.82
N ARG A 243 2.17 4.07 -9.96
CA ARG A 243 3.24 4.48 -10.85
C ARG A 243 3.99 5.70 -10.31
N LEU A 244 3.28 6.54 -9.54
CA LEU A 244 3.85 7.70 -8.87
C LEU A 244 4.59 7.31 -7.59
N SER A 245 3.96 6.57 -6.68
CA SER A 245 4.56 6.14 -5.42
C SER A 245 4.16 4.70 -5.09
N THR A 246 5.13 3.86 -4.74
CA THR A 246 4.90 2.47 -4.34
C THR A 246 4.05 2.33 -3.07
N LEU A 247 3.89 3.43 -2.33
CA LEU A 247 3.07 3.50 -1.11
C LEU A 247 1.63 3.93 -1.35
N LEU A 248 1.22 4.24 -2.59
CA LEU A 248 -0.15 4.63 -2.88
C LEU A 248 -0.83 3.54 -3.72
N PHE A 249 -1.75 2.80 -3.10
CA PHE A 249 -2.55 1.77 -3.79
C PHE A 249 -3.84 2.36 -4.39
N PRO A 250 -4.35 1.81 -5.51
CA PRO A 250 -5.70 2.02 -6.01
C PRO A 250 -6.77 1.78 -4.95
N ALA A 251 -7.90 2.48 -5.08
CA ALA A 251 -8.97 2.49 -4.08
C ALA A 251 -9.45 1.10 -3.63
N VAL A 252 -9.59 0.19 -4.58
CA VAL A 252 -10.07 -1.17 -4.35
C VAL A 252 -8.99 -1.99 -3.66
N GLN A 253 -7.75 -1.86 -4.12
CA GLN A 253 -6.59 -2.57 -3.60
C GLN A 253 -6.25 -2.14 -2.17
N THR A 254 -6.34 -0.85 -1.83
CA THR A 254 -6.17 -0.38 -0.44
C THR A 254 -7.21 -1.00 0.50
N ARG A 255 -8.46 -1.16 0.05
CA ARG A 255 -9.54 -1.76 0.85
C ARG A 255 -9.35 -3.26 1.04
N ILE A 256 -8.96 -3.97 -0.03
CA ILE A 256 -8.63 -5.40 0.04
C ILE A 256 -7.43 -5.61 0.97
N TYR A 257 -6.41 -4.78 0.82
CA TYR A 257 -5.22 -4.81 1.66
C TYR A 257 -5.54 -4.60 3.14
N LEU A 258 -6.37 -3.61 3.46
CA LEU A 258 -6.84 -3.38 4.83
C LEU A 258 -7.62 -4.58 5.36
N PHE A 259 -8.54 -5.13 4.57
CA PHE A 259 -9.33 -6.31 4.94
C PHE A 259 -8.46 -7.54 5.22
N VAL A 260 -7.52 -7.86 4.32
CA VAL A 260 -6.59 -8.99 4.49
C VAL A 260 -5.70 -8.78 5.71
N THR A 261 -5.21 -7.56 5.93
CA THR A 261 -4.38 -7.24 7.10
C THR A 261 -5.14 -7.45 8.40
N ILE A 262 -6.36 -6.90 8.51
CA ILE A 262 -7.21 -7.09 9.70
C ILE A 262 -7.54 -8.57 9.90
N LEU A 263 -7.90 -9.29 8.84
CA LEU A 263 -8.20 -10.72 8.89
C LEU A 263 -7.02 -11.53 9.42
N LEU A 264 -5.80 -11.28 8.93
CA LEU A 264 -4.60 -11.98 9.39
C LEU A 264 -4.27 -11.69 10.87
N HIS A 265 -4.53 -10.48 11.37
CA HIS A 265 -4.36 -10.18 12.79
C HIS A 265 -5.40 -10.90 13.66
N ILE A 266 -6.67 -10.86 13.25
CA ILE A 266 -7.74 -11.55 13.99
C ILE A 266 -7.45 -13.04 14.05
N LEU A 267 -7.05 -13.65 12.92
CA LEU A 267 -6.67 -15.05 12.88
C LEU A 267 -5.44 -15.34 13.75
N GLY A 268 -4.40 -14.50 13.68
CA GLY A 268 -3.19 -14.65 14.49
C GLY A 268 -3.48 -14.60 16.00
N VAL A 269 -4.26 -13.63 16.44
CA VAL A 269 -4.68 -13.51 17.85
C VAL A 269 -5.53 -14.70 18.26
N SER A 270 -6.51 -15.08 17.43
CA SER A 270 -7.44 -16.17 17.75
C SER A 270 -6.72 -17.51 17.89
N ILE A 271 -5.82 -17.83 16.96
CA ILE A 271 -5.06 -19.09 16.99
C ILE A 271 -4.11 -19.10 18.19
N SER A 272 -3.36 -18.01 18.41
CA SER A 272 -2.41 -17.93 19.53
C SER A 272 -3.11 -18.03 20.89
N LEU A 273 -4.27 -17.38 21.02
CA LEU A 273 -5.09 -17.44 22.22
C LEU A 273 -5.64 -18.84 22.47
N ILE A 274 -6.07 -19.57 21.43
CA ILE A 274 -6.55 -20.96 21.56
C ILE A 274 -5.41 -21.89 22.01
N LEU A 275 -4.20 -21.71 21.48
CA LEU A 275 -3.06 -22.57 21.76
C LEU A 275 -2.49 -22.36 23.17
N ASP A 276 -2.40 -21.11 23.63
CA ASP A 276 -1.74 -20.76 24.90
C ASP A 276 -2.69 -20.35 26.03
N LEU A 277 -4.02 -20.49 25.88
CA LEU A 277 -5.00 -20.08 26.91
C LEU A 277 -4.73 -20.72 28.29
N LYS A 278 -4.23 -21.96 28.28
CA LYS A 278 -4.01 -22.81 29.46
C LYS A 278 -2.55 -22.91 29.89
N SER A 279 -1.64 -22.11 29.32
CA SER A 279 -0.24 -22.21 29.69
C SER A 279 -0.03 -21.74 31.14
N GLU A 280 0.86 -22.43 31.86
CA GLU A 280 1.20 -22.11 33.25
C GLU A 280 1.90 -20.74 33.35
N HIS A 281 2.68 -20.37 32.33
CA HIS A 281 3.42 -19.10 32.29
C HIS A 281 2.50 -17.88 32.25
N PHE A 282 1.32 -17.99 31.63
CA PHE A 282 0.36 -16.87 31.58
C PHE A 282 -0.62 -16.87 32.75
N ALA A 283 -0.57 -17.86 33.66
CA ALA A 283 -1.50 -17.99 34.79
C ALA A 283 -1.51 -16.75 35.72
N ILE A 284 -0.38 -16.04 35.79
CA ILE A 284 -0.18 -14.86 36.64
C ILE A 284 -1.03 -13.66 36.17
N TYR A 285 -1.31 -13.56 34.88
CA TYR A 285 -2.02 -12.41 34.31
C TYR A 285 -3.53 -12.59 34.39
N SER A 286 -4.28 -11.49 34.54
CA SER A 286 -5.74 -11.51 34.43
C SER A 286 -6.18 -11.76 32.98
N SER A 287 -7.40 -12.26 32.76
CA SER A 287 -7.89 -12.57 31.40
C SER A 287 -7.82 -11.37 30.44
N GLY A 288 -8.08 -10.15 30.93
CA GLY A 288 -8.01 -8.93 30.12
C GLY A 288 -6.57 -8.59 29.70
N ILE A 289 -5.61 -8.69 30.63
CA ILE A 289 -4.20 -8.43 30.33
C ILE A 289 -3.61 -9.52 29.44
N ARG A 290 -4.01 -10.79 29.63
CA ARG A 290 -3.63 -11.88 28.71
C ARG A 290 -4.05 -11.55 27.28
N PHE A 291 -5.31 -11.15 27.09
CA PHE A 291 -5.80 -10.77 25.77
C PHE A 291 -5.00 -9.61 25.16
N LEU A 292 -4.66 -8.60 25.96
CA LEU A 292 -3.79 -7.50 25.54
C LEU A 292 -2.40 -7.99 25.11
N ILE A 293 -1.76 -8.89 25.87
CA ILE A 293 -0.45 -9.48 25.54
C ILE A 293 -0.52 -10.18 24.18
N PHE A 294 -1.54 -11.02 23.93
CA PHE A 294 -1.68 -11.74 22.66
C PHE A 294 -1.92 -10.79 21.47
N ILE A 295 -2.72 -9.73 21.65
CA ILE A 295 -2.90 -8.71 20.60
C ILE A 295 -1.57 -7.99 20.34
N PHE A 296 -0.92 -7.50 21.41
CA PHE A 296 0.33 -6.76 21.30
C PHE A 296 1.41 -7.61 20.62
N GLN A 297 1.55 -8.87 21.02
CA GLN A 297 2.50 -9.79 20.43
C GLN A 297 2.17 -10.07 18.97
N THR A 298 0.90 -10.32 18.62
CA THR A 298 0.51 -10.57 17.23
C THR A 298 0.81 -9.36 16.33
N VAL A 299 0.54 -8.14 16.79
CA VAL A 299 0.89 -6.90 16.07
C VAL A 299 2.40 -6.81 15.86
N ASN A 300 3.20 -7.06 16.91
CA ASN A 300 4.65 -6.99 16.82
C ASN A 300 5.28 -8.09 15.99
N THR A 301 4.71 -9.30 15.97
CA THR A 301 5.18 -10.43 15.15
C THR A 301 5.10 -10.17 13.66
N ARG A 302 4.33 -9.17 13.24
CA ARG A 302 4.21 -8.80 11.83
C ARG A 302 5.03 -7.56 11.47
N PHE A 303 5.35 -6.71 12.44
CA PHE A 303 5.75 -5.33 12.20
C PHE A 303 7.06 -4.97 12.92
N ALA A 304 6.98 -4.48 14.16
CA ALA A 304 8.09 -3.81 14.82
C ALA A 304 8.94 -4.71 15.72
N GLY A 305 8.48 -5.91 16.07
CA GLY A 305 9.26 -6.82 16.90
C GLY A 305 9.51 -6.38 18.35
N PHE A 306 8.74 -5.44 18.89
CA PHE A 306 8.78 -5.21 20.34
C PHE A 306 8.22 -6.41 21.10
N GLN A 307 8.76 -6.63 22.29
CA GLN A 307 8.35 -7.71 23.19
C GLN A 307 8.00 -7.11 24.55
N THR A 308 6.79 -7.41 25.02
CA THR A 308 6.35 -7.17 26.41
C THR A 308 6.50 -8.43 27.24
N VAL A 309 6.41 -9.60 26.62
CA VAL A 309 6.70 -10.88 27.28
C VAL A 309 7.74 -11.61 26.45
N ASP A 310 8.65 -12.31 27.11
CA ASP A 310 9.61 -13.16 26.42
C ASP A 310 8.85 -14.18 25.57
N ILE A 311 9.18 -14.20 24.29
CA ILE A 311 8.56 -15.07 23.31
C ILE A 311 8.88 -16.55 23.58
N ASN A 312 9.93 -16.85 24.34
CA ASN A 312 10.27 -18.21 24.77
C ASN A 312 9.21 -18.85 25.68
N PHE A 313 8.34 -18.06 26.33
CA PHE A 313 7.26 -18.59 27.18
C PHE A 313 6.04 -19.10 26.41
N PHE A 314 5.95 -18.83 25.11
CA PHE A 314 4.86 -19.30 24.26
C PHE A 314 5.11 -20.74 23.83
N ALA A 315 4.03 -21.52 23.65
CA ALA A 315 4.16 -22.88 23.12
C ALA A 315 4.81 -22.88 21.72
N THR A 316 5.55 -23.94 21.41
CA THR A 316 6.19 -24.10 20.09
C THR A 316 5.19 -24.01 18.93
N ALA A 317 3.94 -24.44 19.15
CA ALA A 317 2.87 -24.30 18.17
C ALA A 317 2.55 -22.82 17.85
N THR A 318 2.50 -21.96 18.86
CA THR A 318 2.29 -20.51 18.68
C THR A 318 3.47 -19.84 18.00
N LEU A 319 4.70 -20.26 18.32
CA LEU A 319 5.90 -19.79 17.63
C LEU A 319 5.88 -20.12 16.14
N LEU A 320 5.38 -21.31 15.76
CA LEU A 320 5.19 -21.67 14.35
C LEU A 320 4.16 -20.77 13.65
N VAL A 321 3.08 -20.39 14.33
CA VAL A 321 2.09 -19.44 13.81
C VAL A 321 2.72 -18.05 13.61
N TYR A 322 3.48 -17.57 14.59
CA TYR A 322 4.20 -16.29 14.47
C TYR A 322 5.23 -16.31 13.34
N LEU A 323 5.93 -17.42 13.15
CA LEU A 323 6.86 -17.61 12.03
C LEU A 323 6.13 -17.53 10.67
N LEU A 324 4.94 -18.12 10.54
CA LEU A 324 4.11 -17.99 9.34
C LEU A 324 3.63 -16.54 9.12
N LEU A 325 3.27 -15.82 10.18
CA LEU A 325 2.85 -14.42 10.10
C LEU A 325 4.00 -13.50 9.68
N MET A 326 5.22 -13.70 10.19
CA MET A 326 6.43 -12.98 9.77
C MET A 326 6.75 -13.22 8.29
N ALA A 327 6.61 -14.46 7.84
CA ALA A 327 6.90 -14.86 6.46
C ALA A 327 5.91 -14.29 5.43
N THR A 328 4.75 -13.75 5.86
CA THR A 328 3.64 -13.35 4.98
C THR A 328 3.26 -11.87 5.15
N LYS A 329 4.00 -10.95 4.50
CA LYS A 329 3.60 -9.54 4.44
C LYS A 329 2.40 -9.33 3.51
N PRO A 330 1.37 -8.56 3.92
CA PRO A 330 0.14 -8.40 3.13
C PRO A 330 0.37 -7.54 1.89
N GLN A 331 1.41 -6.69 1.92
CA GLN A 331 1.82 -5.83 0.81
C GLN A 331 2.19 -6.69 -0.41
N MET A 332 2.82 -7.84 -0.17
CA MET A 332 3.22 -8.80 -1.20
C MET A 332 2.02 -9.58 -1.75
N LEU A 333 1.02 -9.88 -0.92
CA LEU A 333 -0.21 -10.55 -1.36
C LEU A 333 -1.07 -9.64 -2.23
N CYS A 334 -1.07 -8.34 -1.92
CA CYS A 334 -1.95 -7.36 -2.54
C CYS A 334 -1.31 -6.65 -3.73
N ALA A 335 0.00 -6.79 -3.98
CA ALA A 335 0.66 -6.33 -5.21
C ALA A 335 0.25 -7.19 -6.42
N LEU A 336 -1.06 -7.27 -6.68
CA LEU A 336 -1.56 -7.82 -7.93
C LEU A 336 -1.24 -6.83 -9.03
N GLU A 337 -0.65 -7.32 -10.12
CA GLU A 337 -0.71 -6.63 -11.41
C GLU A 337 -2.16 -6.22 -11.71
N GLU A 338 -2.37 -5.09 -12.37
CA GLU A 338 -3.71 -4.63 -12.78
C GLU A 338 -4.37 -5.59 -13.81
N SER A 339 -3.58 -6.50 -14.38
CA SER A 339 -3.96 -7.44 -15.44
C SER A 339 -5.19 -8.30 -15.15
N PRO A 340 -5.45 -8.88 -13.95
CA PRO A 340 -6.62 -9.71 -13.69
C PRO A 340 -7.90 -8.88 -13.65
N PHE A 341 -7.80 -7.62 -13.20
CA PHE A 341 -8.95 -6.72 -13.15
C PHE A 341 -9.36 -6.29 -14.57
N GLU A 342 -8.39 -5.92 -15.40
CA GLU A 342 -8.63 -5.58 -16.81
C GLU A 342 -9.18 -6.76 -17.61
N LEU A 343 -8.55 -7.94 -17.50
CA LEU A 343 -9.01 -9.15 -18.16
C LEU A 343 -10.44 -9.54 -17.76
N SER A 344 -10.79 -9.39 -16.48
CA SER A 344 -12.16 -9.67 -16.01
C SER A 344 -13.19 -8.68 -16.58
N TRP A 345 -12.79 -7.42 -16.71
CA TRP A 345 -13.64 -6.36 -17.24
C TRP A 345 -13.84 -6.51 -18.75
N LEU A 346 -12.76 -6.78 -19.49
CA LEU A 346 -12.79 -7.08 -20.92
C LEU A 346 -13.61 -8.34 -21.22
N ALA A 347 -13.45 -9.40 -20.44
CA ALA A 347 -14.24 -10.63 -20.59
C ALA A 347 -15.75 -10.40 -20.34
N LEU A 348 -16.10 -9.48 -19.44
CA LEU A 348 -17.49 -9.08 -19.19
C LEU A 348 -18.05 -8.25 -20.35
N GLN A 349 -17.29 -7.28 -20.88
CA GLN A 349 -17.70 -6.51 -22.06
C GLN A 349 -17.90 -7.41 -23.27
N ALA A 350 -16.97 -8.32 -23.55
CA ALA A 350 -17.09 -9.28 -24.64
C ALA A 350 -18.36 -10.15 -24.50
N ARG A 351 -18.73 -10.51 -23.27
CA ARG A 351 -19.96 -11.28 -23.01
C ARG A 351 -21.23 -10.45 -23.17
N GLU A 352 -21.23 -9.18 -22.78
CA GLU A 352 -22.36 -8.28 -23.00
C GLU A 352 -22.58 -8.01 -24.49
N GLU A 353 -21.50 -7.80 -25.25
CA GLU A 353 -21.53 -7.65 -26.70
C GLU A 353 -22.05 -8.93 -27.38
N ALA A 354 -21.55 -10.11 -27.00
CA ALA A 354 -22.06 -11.39 -27.52
C ALA A 354 -23.55 -11.60 -27.20
N ASN A 355 -24.01 -11.23 -26.00
CA ASN A 355 -25.44 -11.33 -25.64
C ASN A 355 -26.30 -10.32 -26.43
N ALA A 356 -25.78 -9.13 -26.72
CA ALA A 356 -26.47 -8.13 -27.53
C ALA A 356 -26.62 -8.60 -28.98
N GLU A 357 -25.59 -9.21 -29.55
CA GLU A 357 -25.64 -9.85 -30.87
C GLU A 357 -26.61 -11.05 -30.88
N THR A 358 -26.61 -11.88 -29.84
CA THR A 358 -27.54 -13.02 -29.77
C THR A 358 -29.00 -12.55 -29.68
N ASN A 359 -29.27 -11.48 -28.93
CA ASN A 359 -30.61 -10.90 -28.82
C ASN A 359 -31.05 -10.18 -30.10
N SER A 360 -30.13 -9.55 -30.84
CA SER A 360 -30.46 -8.95 -32.14
C SER A 360 -30.78 -10.01 -33.18
N ILE A 361 -30.06 -11.14 -33.20
CA ILE A 361 -30.36 -12.28 -34.08
C ILE A 361 -31.73 -12.89 -33.74
N MET A 362 -32.05 -13.09 -32.45
CA MET A 362 -33.39 -13.58 -32.04
C MET A 362 -34.53 -12.61 -32.37
N ASN A 363 -34.28 -11.31 -32.40
CA ASN A 363 -35.28 -10.31 -32.77
C ASN A 363 -35.48 -10.20 -34.29
N ILE A 364 -34.50 -10.61 -35.11
CA ILE A 364 -34.63 -10.66 -36.57
C ILE A 364 -35.51 -11.84 -36.99
N ASP A 365 -35.50 -12.95 -36.25
CA ASP A 365 -36.34 -14.13 -36.51
C ASP A 365 -37.78 -14.01 -35.93
N GLY A 366 -38.19 -12.81 -35.51
CA GLY A 366 -39.53 -12.51 -34.97
C GLY A 366 -40.69 -12.56 -35.98
N SER A 367 -40.51 -13.17 -37.16
CA SER A 367 -41.58 -13.40 -38.13
C SER A 367 -41.67 -14.86 -38.59
N SER A 368 -41.80 -15.80 -37.65
CA SER A 368 -42.74 -16.94 -37.73
C SER A 368 -42.47 -18.00 -36.67
N GLY A 369 -43.54 -18.43 -35.99
CA GLY A 369 -43.74 -19.80 -35.49
C GLY A 369 -42.72 -20.41 -34.49
N LEU A 370 -43.19 -20.69 -33.27
CA LEU A 370 -42.61 -21.74 -32.42
C LEU A 370 -42.37 -23.04 -33.23
N PRO A 371 -41.27 -23.76 -32.95
CA PRO A 371 -41.46 -25.03 -32.24
C PRO A 371 -40.38 -25.39 -31.19
N ALA A 372 -40.88 -26.10 -30.19
CA ALA A 372 -40.31 -27.17 -29.36
C ALA A 372 -38.79 -27.26 -29.06
N ARG A 373 -38.53 -27.15 -27.76
CA ARG A 373 -37.59 -27.92 -26.92
C ARG A 373 -36.95 -29.19 -27.55
N GLY A 374 -35.63 -29.14 -27.79
CA GLY A 374 -34.70 -30.25 -27.54
C GLY A 374 -33.73 -30.62 -28.67
N SER A 375 -32.44 -30.29 -28.51
CA SER A 375 -31.30 -31.19 -28.83
C SER A 375 -29.96 -30.51 -28.53
N ARG A 376 -29.09 -31.22 -27.81
CA ARG A 376 -27.65 -30.91 -27.66
C ARG A 376 -26.92 -31.27 -28.97
N LEU A 377 -26.01 -30.39 -29.43
CA LEU A 377 -24.74 -30.65 -30.12
C LEU A 377 -24.21 -29.25 -30.52
N GLY A 378 -22.99 -28.80 -30.23
CA GLY A 378 -21.73 -29.50 -30.38
C GLY A 378 -21.11 -29.12 -31.72
N SER A 379 -20.59 -27.89 -31.85
CA SER A 379 -19.70 -27.51 -32.95
C SER A 379 -18.80 -26.34 -32.56
N THR A 380 -17.56 -26.69 -32.28
CA THR A 380 -16.33 -25.93 -32.53
C THR A 380 -16.50 -24.73 -33.47
N LEU A 381 -16.32 -23.51 -32.97
CA LEU A 381 -16.04 -22.35 -33.82
C LEU A 381 -14.54 -22.02 -33.71
N SER A 382 -13.85 -22.27 -34.82
CA SER A 382 -12.46 -21.94 -35.08
C SER A 382 -12.21 -20.45 -34.87
N LEU A 383 -11.22 -20.15 -34.01
CA LEU A 383 -10.68 -18.81 -33.82
C LEU A 383 -9.89 -18.43 -35.07
N SER A 384 -10.55 -17.80 -36.04
CA SER A 384 -9.91 -17.20 -37.21
C SER A 384 -9.20 -15.92 -36.79
N THR A 385 -7.88 -15.97 -36.80
CA THR A 385 -6.95 -14.85 -36.75
C THR A 385 -7.16 -13.90 -37.92
N SER A 386 -7.77 -12.75 -37.65
CA SER A 386 -7.60 -11.49 -38.39
C SER A 386 -7.88 -10.39 -37.37
N GLY A 387 -6.87 -9.74 -36.81
CA GLY A 387 -6.11 -8.72 -37.51
C GLY A 387 -6.91 -7.41 -37.45
N VAL A 388 -6.44 -6.45 -36.65
CA VAL A 388 -7.04 -5.11 -36.40
C VAL A 388 -8.18 -5.09 -35.38
N LEU A 389 -7.87 -5.13 -34.09
CA LEU A 389 -8.68 -4.51 -33.01
C LEU A 389 -7.91 -4.49 -31.66
N PRO A 390 -6.98 -3.53 -31.44
CA PRO A 390 -6.63 -3.18 -30.05
C PRO A 390 -6.83 -1.69 -29.71
N VAL A 391 -6.98 -0.79 -30.70
CA VAL A 391 -6.94 0.66 -30.43
C VAL A 391 -8.30 1.24 -30.01
N LYS A 392 -9.41 0.83 -30.66
CA LYS A 392 -10.75 1.36 -30.37
C LYS A 392 -11.34 0.92 -29.01
N HIS A 393 -10.88 -0.20 -28.45
CA HIS A 393 -11.34 -0.67 -27.14
C HIS A 393 -10.60 -0.01 -25.98
N MET A 394 -9.31 0.33 -26.16
CA MET A 394 -8.53 1.13 -25.21
C MET A 394 -9.15 2.52 -25.04
N GLU A 395 -9.54 3.14 -26.16
CA GLU A 395 -10.18 4.46 -26.19
C GLU A 395 -11.54 4.50 -25.44
N ARG A 396 -12.31 3.40 -25.49
CA ARG A 396 -13.57 3.25 -24.74
C ARG A 396 -13.37 2.93 -23.26
N PHE A 397 -12.30 2.21 -22.91
CA PHE A 397 -11.93 1.91 -21.53
C PHE A 397 -11.55 3.19 -20.77
N LEU A 398 -10.78 4.04 -21.44
CA LEU A 398 -10.37 5.35 -20.95
C LEU A 398 -11.57 6.32 -20.78
N ARG A 399 -12.55 6.31 -21.68
CA ARG A 399 -13.76 7.15 -21.57
C ARG A 399 -14.66 6.91 -20.35
N ARG A 400 -14.54 5.78 -19.63
CA ARG A 400 -15.55 5.32 -18.66
C ARG A 400 -15.23 5.58 -17.18
N GLN A 401 -14.12 6.24 -16.85
CA GLN A 401 -13.77 6.54 -15.45
C GLN A 401 -14.32 7.87 -14.90
N SER A 402 -14.86 8.78 -15.72
CA SER A 402 -15.43 10.02 -15.17
C SER A 402 -16.69 9.75 -14.34
N PHE A 403 -16.74 10.36 -13.16
CA PHE A 403 -17.92 10.37 -12.29
C PHE A 403 -19.15 10.93 -13.05
N ALA A 404 -18.91 11.82 -14.03
CA ALA A 404 -19.93 12.34 -14.93
C ALA A 404 -20.42 11.30 -15.94
N THR A 405 -19.54 10.44 -16.49
CA THR A 405 -19.97 9.29 -17.33
C THR A 405 -20.66 8.22 -16.52
N LYS A 406 -20.27 8.00 -15.25
CA LYS A 406 -21.02 7.14 -14.31
C LYS A 406 -22.38 7.72 -13.96
N ASN A 407 -22.51 9.03 -13.83
CA ASN A 407 -23.79 9.69 -13.60
C ASN A 407 -24.66 9.69 -14.87
N LEU A 408 -24.07 9.91 -16.05
CA LEU A 408 -24.76 9.76 -17.35
C LEU A 408 -25.17 8.32 -17.61
N ALA A 409 -24.31 7.34 -17.34
CA ALA A 409 -24.65 5.93 -17.41
C ALA A 409 -25.72 5.58 -16.36
N ARG A 410 -25.62 6.06 -15.11
CA ARG A 410 -26.66 5.88 -14.10
C ARG A 410 -27.98 6.50 -14.52
N LEU A 411 -27.98 7.67 -15.16
CA LEU A 411 -29.18 8.34 -15.66
C LEU A 411 -29.75 7.60 -16.89
N GLN A 412 -28.92 7.13 -17.80
CA GLN A 412 -29.34 6.29 -18.93
C GLN A 412 -29.90 4.95 -18.44
N PHE A 413 -29.22 4.27 -17.51
CA PHE A 413 -29.71 3.03 -16.91
C PHE A 413 -30.91 3.24 -15.98
N SER A 414 -31.05 4.41 -15.34
CA SER A 414 -32.25 4.78 -14.58
C SER A 414 -33.43 5.01 -15.51
N ASN A 415 -33.21 5.64 -16.66
CA ASN A 415 -34.25 5.85 -17.67
C ASN A 415 -34.63 4.53 -18.35
N SER A 416 -33.67 3.63 -18.63
CA SER A 416 -33.96 2.29 -19.15
C SER A 416 -34.56 1.34 -18.11
N ALA A 417 -34.39 1.59 -16.81
CA ALA A 417 -34.99 0.79 -15.74
C ALA A 417 -36.48 1.12 -15.51
N VAL A 418 -36.97 2.22 -16.09
CA VAL A 418 -38.40 2.61 -16.00
C VAL A 418 -39.24 1.83 -17.03
N GLU A 419 -38.64 1.21 -18.04
CA GLU A 419 -39.38 0.53 -19.12
C GLU A 419 -39.52 -0.99 -19.01
N ASP A 420 -38.83 -1.68 -18.08
CA ASP A 420 -38.87 -3.16 -18.06
C ASP A 420 -38.99 -3.77 -16.66
N GLY A 421 -40.02 -4.61 -16.47
CA GLY A 421 -40.33 -5.37 -15.24
C GLY A 421 -39.31 -6.45 -14.84
N THR A 422 -38.01 -6.14 -14.82
CA THR A 422 -36.91 -7.14 -14.74
C THR A 422 -36.03 -7.00 -13.50
N ASN A 423 -36.60 -6.65 -12.35
CA ASN A 423 -35.87 -6.59 -11.07
C ASN A 423 -35.18 -7.92 -10.68
N HIS A 424 -35.69 -9.06 -11.15
CA HIS A 424 -35.12 -10.39 -10.88
C HIS A 424 -33.92 -10.76 -11.76
N LYS A 425 -33.92 -10.40 -13.06
CA LYS A 425 -32.80 -10.65 -13.99
C LYS A 425 -31.58 -9.79 -13.62
N ALA A 426 -31.80 -8.51 -13.29
CA ALA A 426 -30.73 -7.59 -12.86
C ALA A 426 -30.07 -8.01 -11.53
N ARG A 427 -30.82 -8.64 -10.62
CA ARG A 427 -30.30 -9.18 -9.35
C ARG A 427 -29.49 -10.46 -9.57
N ARG A 428 -29.95 -11.35 -10.46
CA ARG A 428 -29.25 -12.59 -10.82
C ARG A 428 -27.93 -12.32 -11.56
N LEU A 429 -27.91 -11.36 -12.47
CA LEU A 429 -26.68 -10.91 -13.15
C LEU A 429 -25.67 -10.32 -12.16
N ARG A 430 -26.13 -9.51 -11.19
CA ARG A 430 -25.27 -8.94 -10.14
C ARG A 430 -24.59 -10.01 -9.29
N HIS A 431 -25.34 -11.03 -8.87
CA HIS A 431 -24.78 -12.14 -8.09
C HIS A 431 -23.82 -13.00 -8.91
N LEU A 432 -24.15 -13.27 -10.18
CA LEU A 432 -23.26 -14.03 -11.07
C LEU A 432 -21.95 -13.28 -11.33
N ARG A 433 -22.04 -11.95 -11.57
CA ARG A 433 -20.88 -11.06 -11.72
C ARG A 433 -19.99 -11.09 -10.48
N HIS A 434 -20.58 -11.02 -9.29
CA HIS A 434 -19.83 -11.06 -8.03
C HIS A 434 -19.17 -12.42 -7.79
N ARG A 435 -19.86 -13.53 -8.10
CA ARG A 435 -19.31 -14.89 -7.97
C ARG A 435 -18.18 -15.17 -8.96
N LEU A 436 -18.34 -14.81 -10.23
CA LEU A 436 -17.28 -14.97 -11.24
C LEU A 436 -16.07 -14.10 -10.90
N PHE A 437 -16.31 -12.85 -10.50
CA PHE A 437 -15.25 -11.98 -9.99
C PHE A 437 -14.50 -12.64 -8.84
N LEU A 438 -15.20 -13.16 -7.83
CA LEU A 438 -14.58 -13.79 -6.67
C LEU A 438 -13.76 -15.05 -7.05
N ILE A 439 -14.26 -15.88 -7.96
CA ILE A 439 -13.57 -17.10 -8.41
C ILE A 439 -12.31 -16.79 -9.23
N TYR A 440 -12.38 -15.86 -10.17
CA TYR A 440 -11.22 -15.46 -10.97
C TYR A 440 -10.20 -14.69 -10.13
N PHE A 441 -10.67 -13.80 -9.26
CA PHE A 441 -9.84 -13.05 -8.33
C PHE A 441 -9.10 -13.99 -7.38
N THR A 442 -9.80 -14.94 -6.75
CA THR A 442 -9.16 -15.94 -5.88
C THR A 442 -8.13 -16.80 -6.63
N ARG A 443 -8.45 -17.28 -7.85
CA ARG A 443 -7.48 -18.04 -8.66
C ARG A 443 -6.25 -17.22 -9.05
N ALA A 444 -6.42 -15.95 -9.44
CA ALA A 444 -5.32 -15.06 -9.80
C ALA A 444 -4.42 -14.77 -8.59
N ILE A 445 -5.02 -14.47 -7.42
CA ILE A 445 -4.28 -14.30 -6.16
C ILE A 445 -3.51 -15.56 -5.84
N ILE A 446 -4.15 -16.74 -5.89
CA ILE A 446 -3.50 -18.01 -5.57
C ILE A 446 -2.31 -18.22 -6.50
N LYS A 447 -2.48 -18.11 -7.82
CA LYS A 447 -1.37 -18.31 -8.78
C LYS A 447 -0.21 -17.34 -8.55
N HIS A 448 -0.51 -16.05 -8.39
CA HIS A 448 0.51 -15.01 -8.15
C HIS A 448 1.22 -15.22 -6.80
N THR A 449 0.43 -15.50 -5.75
CA THR A 449 0.93 -15.78 -4.40
C THR A 449 1.83 -17.00 -4.39
N PHE A 450 1.44 -18.11 -5.03
CA PHE A 450 2.27 -19.31 -5.11
C PHE A 450 3.57 -19.07 -5.89
N SER A 451 3.52 -18.41 -7.05
CA SER A 451 4.73 -18.10 -7.83
C SER A 451 5.70 -17.22 -7.04
N PHE A 452 5.19 -16.16 -6.40
CA PHE A 452 5.99 -15.25 -5.58
C PHE A 452 6.57 -15.95 -4.35
N ILE A 453 5.77 -16.76 -3.67
CA ILE A 453 6.19 -17.57 -2.51
C ILE A 453 7.32 -18.52 -2.91
N ILE A 454 7.20 -19.22 -4.05
CA ILE A 454 8.21 -20.18 -4.48
C ILE A 454 9.53 -19.47 -4.82
N LEU A 455 9.48 -18.39 -5.62
CA LEU A 455 10.69 -17.69 -6.05
C LEU A 455 11.44 -17.00 -4.90
N THR A 456 10.71 -16.46 -3.93
CA THR A 456 11.32 -15.75 -2.79
C THR A 456 11.73 -16.67 -1.64
N ARG A 457 11.09 -17.83 -1.46
CA ARG A 457 11.37 -18.75 -0.35
C ARG A 457 12.42 -19.83 -0.67
N THR A 458 12.79 -20.05 -1.93
CA THR A 458 13.92 -20.94 -2.28
C THR A 458 15.24 -20.43 -1.73
N TRP A 459 15.50 -19.12 -1.82
CA TRP A 459 16.69 -18.48 -1.26
C TRP A 459 16.75 -18.55 0.27
N LEU A 460 15.59 -18.48 0.94
CA LEU A 460 15.51 -18.68 2.39
C LEU A 460 16.01 -20.06 2.81
N PHE A 461 15.60 -21.10 2.10
CA PHE A 461 16.04 -22.47 2.39
C PHE A 461 17.57 -22.61 2.23
N PHE A 462 18.13 -21.97 1.20
CA PHE A 462 19.57 -21.93 0.99
C PHE A 462 20.31 -21.23 2.15
N PHE A 463 19.84 -20.08 2.63
CA PHE A 463 20.46 -19.38 3.77
C PHE A 463 20.32 -20.16 5.08
N ILE A 464 19.18 -20.81 5.31
CA ILE A 464 18.98 -21.72 6.46
C ILE A 464 20.01 -22.84 6.42
N PHE A 465 20.14 -23.51 5.27
CA PHE A 465 21.12 -24.58 5.11
C PHE A 465 22.56 -24.10 5.35
N LEU A 466 22.93 -22.93 4.80
CA LEU A 466 24.27 -22.39 4.94
C LEU A 466 24.63 -22.02 6.40
N ILE A 467 23.73 -21.35 7.12
CA ILE A 467 23.94 -21.01 8.53
C ILE A 467 24.01 -22.28 9.40
N CYS A 468 23.13 -23.26 9.14
CA CYS A 468 23.20 -24.55 9.83
C CYS A 468 24.52 -25.28 9.56
N ALA A 469 25.05 -25.24 8.33
CA ALA A 469 26.32 -25.86 7.98
C ALA A 469 27.51 -25.19 8.69
N ILE A 470 27.50 -23.86 8.80
CA ILE A 470 28.56 -23.08 9.47
C ILE A 470 28.52 -23.31 10.99
N GLU A 471 27.34 -23.31 11.60
CA GLU A 471 27.19 -23.46 13.05
C GLU A 471 27.12 -24.93 13.52
N ASN A 472 27.20 -25.90 12.59
CA ASN A 472 27.04 -27.34 12.88
C ASN A 472 27.96 -27.83 14.02
N SER A 473 29.18 -27.30 14.12
CA SER A 473 30.14 -27.67 15.18
C SER A 473 29.73 -27.19 16.59
N ARG A 474 28.85 -26.19 16.68
CA ARG A 474 28.38 -25.59 17.93
C ARG A 474 26.95 -25.98 18.28
N MET A 475 26.23 -26.56 17.32
CA MET A 475 24.87 -27.06 17.50
C MET A 475 24.81 -28.27 18.44
N SER A 476 23.60 -28.60 18.90
CA SER A 476 23.33 -29.77 19.73
C SER A 476 24.00 -31.03 19.16
N PRO A 477 24.81 -31.76 19.95
CA PRO A 477 24.75 -31.83 21.42
C PRO A 477 25.64 -30.86 22.22
N VAL A 478 26.45 -30.01 21.58
CA VAL A 478 27.44 -29.17 22.30
C VAL A 478 26.76 -28.05 23.10
N ASP A 479 25.88 -27.28 22.45
CA ASP A 479 25.07 -26.26 23.10
C ASP A 479 23.58 -26.55 22.85
N PRO A 480 22.79 -26.91 23.89
CA PRO A 480 21.36 -27.19 23.74
C PRO A 480 20.55 -25.95 23.34
N ASN A 481 21.10 -24.75 23.52
CA ASN A 481 20.42 -23.50 23.21
C ASN A 481 20.56 -23.07 21.75
N ILE A 482 21.46 -23.69 20.98
CA ILE A 482 21.64 -23.46 19.54
C ILE A 482 20.94 -24.59 18.78
N THR A 483 19.67 -24.35 18.45
CA THR A 483 18.83 -25.32 17.72
C THR A 483 18.53 -24.84 16.31
N VAL A 484 18.28 -25.79 15.41
CA VAL A 484 17.83 -25.50 14.04
C VAL A 484 16.56 -24.65 14.04
N PHE A 485 15.65 -24.89 15.00
CA PHE A 485 14.43 -24.08 15.13
C PHE A 485 14.72 -22.60 15.40
N LYS A 486 15.66 -22.28 16.30
CA LYS A 486 16.06 -20.89 16.55
C LYS A 486 16.74 -20.25 15.34
N VAL A 487 17.55 -20.99 14.61
CA VAL A 487 18.16 -20.52 13.35
C VAL A 487 17.08 -20.20 12.31
N ILE A 488 16.11 -21.09 12.12
CA ILE A 488 14.99 -20.87 11.20
C ILE A 488 14.19 -19.63 11.62
N PHE A 489 13.91 -19.48 12.92
CA PHE A 489 13.18 -18.34 13.47
C PHE A 489 13.92 -17.02 13.21
N GLU A 490 15.22 -16.98 13.49
CA GLU A 490 16.06 -15.78 13.31
C GLU A 490 16.13 -15.37 11.83
N ILE A 491 16.30 -16.33 10.91
CA ILE A 491 16.38 -16.06 9.46
C ILE A 491 15.04 -15.58 8.92
N ILE A 492 13.92 -16.18 9.35
CA ILE A 492 12.59 -15.75 8.90
C ILE A 492 12.26 -14.37 9.45
N SER A 493 12.66 -14.07 10.69
CA SER A 493 12.55 -12.73 11.27
C SER A 493 13.42 -11.71 10.51
N ALA A 494 14.66 -12.05 10.19
CA ALA A 494 15.59 -11.23 9.41
C ALA A 494 15.04 -10.93 8.00
N PHE A 495 14.57 -11.97 7.31
CA PHE A 495 13.94 -11.84 6.00
C PHE A 495 12.64 -11.05 6.08
N GLY A 496 11.80 -11.34 7.08
CA GLY A 496 10.59 -10.60 7.35
C GLY A 496 10.84 -9.15 7.78
N THR A 497 12.08 -8.76 8.09
CA THR A 497 12.44 -7.49 8.72
C THR A 497 11.51 -7.17 9.90
N VAL A 498 11.31 -8.15 10.79
CA VAL A 498 10.40 -8.02 11.95
C VAL A 498 11.17 -7.78 13.24
N GLY A 499 12.30 -8.47 13.46
CA GLY A 499 13.16 -8.21 14.61
C GLY A 499 12.83 -9.00 15.87
N LEU A 500 11.82 -9.88 15.82
CA LEU A 500 11.61 -10.84 16.91
C LEU A 500 12.70 -11.91 16.88
N THR A 501 13.14 -12.29 18.07
CA THR A 501 14.23 -13.23 18.32
C THR A 501 13.84 -14.12 19.51
N LEU A 502 14.23 -15.39 19.47
CA LEU A 502 14.15 -16.29 20.63
C LEU A 502 15.30 -16.07 21.61
N GLY A 503 16.28 -15.26 21.22
CA GLY A 503 17.38 -14.84 22.07
C GLY A 503 18.27 -16.00 22.52
N TYR A 504 19.15 -15.67 23.45
CA TYR A 504 19.99 -16.66 24.11
C TYR A 504 20.02 -16.40 25.62
N PRO A 505 20.06 -17.44 26.46
CA PRO A 505 20.06 -17.26 27.91
C PRO A 505 21.13 -16.28 28.39
N ASN A 506 20.76 -15.37 29.30
CA ASN A 506 21.65 -14.34 29.87
C ASN A 506 22.17 -13.28 28.89
N VAL A 507 21.62 -13.20 27.68
CA VAL A 507 21.96 -12.19 26.67
C VAL A 507 20.70 -11.42 26.29
N ALA A 508 20.70 -10.11 26.55
CA ALA A 508 19.57 -9.22 26.24
C ALA A 508 19.43 -8.89 24.73
N SER A 509 20.48 -9.12 23.95
CA SER A 509 20.47 -8.94 22.50
C SER A 509 19.97 -10.19 21.76
N SER A 510 19.75 -10.07 20.45
CA SER A 510 19.17 -11.14 19.63
C SER A 510 20.05 -12.39 19.57
N PHE A 511 19.46 -13.52 19.16
CA PHE A 511 20.16 -14.79 18.99
C PHE A 511 21.37 -14.66 18.05
N SER A 512 21.30 -13.73 17.09
CA SER A 512 22.41 -13.35 16.21
C SER A 512 23.72 -12.95 16.93
N THR A 513 23.67 -12.59 18.21
CA THR A 513 24.86 -12.19 19.01
C THR A 513 25.92 -13.29 19.05
N ILE A 514 25.49 -14.53 19.21
CA ILE A 514 26.38 -15.68 19.48
C ILE A 514 26.82 -16.39 18.21
N LEU A 515 26.12 -16.13 17.10
CA LEU A 515 26.45 -16.66 15.79
C LEU A 515 27.86 -16.24 15.35
N SER A 516 28.47 -17.07 14.52
CA SER A 516 29.76 -16.76 13.92
C SER A 516 29.70 -15.51 13.03
N PRO A 517 30.84 -14.83 12.78
CA PRO A 517 30.89 -13.68 11.88
C PRO A 517 30.35 -13.99 10.47
N ALA A 518 30.59 -15.20 9.95
CA ALA A 518 30.07 -15.63 8.65
C ALA A 518 28.54 -15.71 8.64
N SER A 519 27.94 -16.30 9.68
CA SER A 519 26.48 -16.35 9.85
C SER A 519 25.85 -14.95 9.99
N LYS A 520 26.54 -14.02 10.69
CA LYS A 520 26.11 -12.61 10.78
C LYS A 520 26.06 -11.94 9.41
N ILE A 521 27.04 -12.17 8.54
CA ILE A 521 27.03 -11.63 7.15
C ILE A 521 25.85 -12.18 6.35
N ILE A 522 25.57 -13.48 6.45
CA ILE A 522 24.44 -14.11 5.76
C ILE A 522 23.11 -13.51 6.23
N LEU A 523 22.97 -13.26 7.53
CA LEU A 523 21.79 -12.56 8.08
C LEU A 523 21.69 -11.11 7.58
N ILE A 524 22.80 -10.37 7.44
CA ILE A 524 22.80 -9.03 6.82
C ILE A 524 22.27 -9.09 5.38
N LEU A 525 22.74 -10.04 4.58
CA LEU A 525 22.25 -10.25 3.21
C LEU A 525 20.76 -10.61 3.19
N THR A 526 20.32 -11.43 4.15
CA THR A 526 18.92 -11.84 4.30
C THR A 526 18.02 -10.63 4.61
N MET A 527 18.46 -9.73 5.50
CA MET A 527 17.74 -8.48 5.82
C MET A 527 17.65 -7.55 4.61
N LEU A 528 18.75 -7.34 3.89
CA LEU A 528 18.79 -6.50 2.69
C LEU A 528 17.87 -7.04 1.59
N MET A 529 17.97 -8.35 1.31
CA MET A 529 17.09 -9.03 0.35
C MET A 529 15.63 -8.96 0.80
N GLY A 530 15.38 -8.99 2.11
CA GLY A 530 14.05 -8.83 2.67
C GLY A 530 13.44 -7.46 2.46
N ARG A 531 14.26 -6.42 2.56
CA ARG A 531 13.83 -5.02 2.41
C ARG A 531 13.61 -4.59 0.96
N HIS A 532 14.48 -5.00 0.04
CA HIS A 532 14.48 -4.53 -1.35
C HIS A 532 13.57 -5.32 -2.31
N ARG A 533 12.64 -6.11 -1.78
CA ARG A 533 11.72 -6.90 -2.62
C ARG A 533 10.82 -6.00 -3.45
N GLY A 534 10.76 -6.26 -4.75
CA GLY A 534 9.85 -5.56 -5.67
C GLY A 534 10.33 -4.19 -6.17
N LEU A 535 11.54 -3.73 -5.79
CA LEU A 535 12.08 -2.47 -6.29
C LEU A 535 12.21 -2.45 -7.83
N LEU A 536 12.70 -3.55 -8.41
CA LEU A 536 12.88 -3.68 -9.86
C LEU A 536 11.55 -3.64 -10.63
N ALA A 537 10.47 -4.18 -10.06
CA ALA A 537 9.14 -4.16 -10.68
C ALA A 537 8.55 -2.74 -10.77
N SER A 538 8.97 -1.81 -9.90
CA SER A 538 8.48 -0.43 -9.91
C SER A 538 9.11 0.46 -11.00
N MET A 539 10.20 0.01 -11.63
CA MET A 539 10.95 0.80 -12.62
C MET A 539 10.41 0.65 -14.05
N THR A 540 9.65 -0.42 -14.35
CA THR A 540 9.12 -0.70 -15.69
C THR A 540 7.89 0.14 -16.07
N ASP A 541 7.29 0.89 -15.14
CA ASP A 541 6.02 1.59 -15.34
C ASP A 541 6.15 3.03 -15.88
N GLN A 542 7.36 3.48 -16.25
CA GLN A 542 7.65 4.89 -16.52
C GLN A 542 6.92 5.44 -17.77
N GLU A 543 6.89 4.67 -18.87
CA GLU A 543 6.25 5.08 -20.14
C GLU A 543 4.73 5.24 -19.98
N ALA A 544 4.10 4.41 -19.14
CA ALA A 544 2.67 4.44 -18.92
C ALA A 544 2.21 5.64 -18.07
N ILE A 545 3.12 6.35 -17.39
CA ILE A 545 2.82 7.57 -16.61
C ILE A 545 2.59 8.77 -17.54
N GLU A 546 3.37 8.85 -18.62
CA GLU A 546 3.31 9.96 -19.58
C GLU A 546 1.94 10.07 -20.25
N HIS A 547 1.44 8.94 -20.77
CA HIS A 547 0.14 8.90 -21.44
C HIS A 547 -1.02 9.29 -20.50
N SER A 548 -0.93 8.95 -19.22
CA SER A 548 -2.01 9.23 -18.25
C SER A 548 -2.16 10.73 -17.92
N ALA A 549 -1.06 11.50 -17.91
CA ALA A 549 -1.09 12.92 -17.60
C ALA A 549 -1.81 13.74 -18.68
N ALA A 550 -1.48 13.49 -19.95
CA ALA A 550 -2.13 14.12 -21.09
C ALA A 550 -3.63 13.80 -21.11
N GLU A 551 -3.97 12.55 -20.83
CA GLU A 551 -5.35 12.10 -20.85
C GLU A 551 -6.22 12.74 -19.74
N LEU A 552 -5.70 12.86 -18.50
CA LEU A 552 -6.43 13.51 -17.41
C LEU A 552 -6.68 14.99 -17.72
N LEU A 553 -5.70 15.69 -18.29
CA LEU A 553 -5.86 17.08 -18.69
C LEU A 553 -6.91 17.23 -19.80
N ASN A 554 -6.91 16.35 -20.80
CA ASN A 554 -7.92 16.34 -21.85
C ASN A 554 -9.33 16.12 -21.27
N ARG A 555 -9.49 15.16 -20.35
CA ARG A 555 -10.77 14.93 -19.66
C ARG A 555 -11.25 16.17 -18.89
N ARG A 556 -10.34 16.88 -18.21
CA ARG A 556 -10.68 18.12 -17.49
C ARG A 556 -11.07 19.25 -18.43
N ARG A 557 -10.38 19.40 -19.56
CA ARG A 557 -10.76 20.36 -20.61
C ARG A 557 -12.17 20.07 -21.13
N GLU A 558 -12.48 18.80 -21.43
CA GLU A 558 -13.82 18.40 -21.88
C GLU A 558 -14.91 18.68 -20.83
N GLU A 559 -14.65 18.44 -19.55
CA GLU A 559 -15.60 18.72 -18.46
C GLU A 559 -15.96 20.22 -18.38
N ILE A 560 -14.97 21.11 -18.47
CA ILE A 560 -15.21 22.56 -18.47
C ILE A 560 -16.05 22.98 -19.68
N ILE A 561 -15.73 22.45 -20.86
CA ILE A 561 -16.48 22.72 -22.10
C ILE A 561 -17.93 22.21 -21.99
N TYR A 562 -18.13 21.04 -21.39
CA TYR A 562 -19.45 20.45 -21.19
C TYR A 562 -20.30 21.26 -20.20
N GLU A 563 -19.76 21.64 -19.04
CA GLU A 563 -20.47 22.46 -18.06
C GLU A 563 -20.89 23.80 -18.67
N TYR A 564 -20.01 24.43 -19.44
CA TYR A 564 -20.36 25.65 -20.17
C TYR A 564 -21.52 25.44 -21.14
N ARG A 565 -21.47 24.40 -21.98
CA ARG A 565 -22.52 24.11 -22.95
C ARG A 565 -23.86 23.83 -22.28
N LYS A 566 -23.84 23.08 -21.17
CA LYS A 566 -25.03 22.79 -20.37
C LYS A 566 -25.65 24.07 -19.82
N THR A 567 -24.84 24.92 -19.20
CA THR A 567 -25.31 26.20 -18.65
C THR A 567 -25.88 27.09 -19.75
N THR A 568 -25.23 27.11 -20.92
CA THR A 568 -25.70 27.86 -22.09
C THR A 568 -27.00 27.30 -22.67
N SER A 569 -27.15 25.97 -22.74
CA SER A 569 -28.40 25.35 -23.21
C SER A 569 -29.55 25.61 -22.25
N ASP A 570 -29.31 25.51 -20.94
CA ASP A 570 -30.34 25.76 -19.91
C ASP A 570 -30.81 27.23 -19.97
N VAL A 571 -29.89 28.18 -20.13
CA VAL A 571 -30.21 29.61 -20.33
C VAL A 571 -31.01 29.83 -21.62
N ASN A 572 -30.62 29.19 -22.72
CA ASN A 572 -31.34 29.33 -24.00
C ASN A 572 -32.75 28.73 -23.93
N VAL A 573 -32.95 27.64 -23.20
CA VAL A 573 -34.25 27.02 -22.96
C VAL A 573 -35.14 27.93 -22.10
N ILE A 574 -34.60 28.52 -21.03
CA ILE A 574 -35.32 29.50 -20.20
C ILE A 574 -35.73 30.74 -21.02
N ASN A 575 -34.83 31.24 -21.87
CA ASN A 575 -35.13 32.40 -22.72
C ASN A 575 -36.22 32.09 -23.75
N ARG A 576 -36.25 30.86 -24.32
CA ARG A 576 -37.35 30.42 -25.19
C ARG A 576 -38.69 30.35 -24.46
N MET A 577 -38.73 29.73 -23.27
CA MET A 577 -39.96 29.66 -22.48
C MET A 577 -40.49 31.06 -22.15
N ARG A 578 -39.60 31.99 -21.77
CA ARG A 578 -39.98 33.38 -21.50
C ARG A 578 -40.49 34.11 -22.75
N SER A 579 -39.90 33.86 -23.92
CA SER A 579 -40.41 34.43 -25.18
C SER A 579 -41.76 33.84 -25.59
N GLU A 580 -42.00 32.55 -25.33
CA GLU A 580 -43.28 31.91 -25.59
C GLU A 580 -44.36 32.41 -24.63
N GLU A 581 -44.04 32.59 -23.33
CA GLU A 581 -44.95 33.22 -22.35
C GLU A 581 -45.33 34.66 -22.75
N LEU A 582 -44.36 35.45 -23.19
CA LEU A 582 -44.60 36.81 -23.70
C LEU A 582 -45.47 36.83 -24.95
N VAL A 583 -45.32 35.85 -25.84
CA VAL A 583 -46.16 35.71 -27.04
C VAL A 583 -47.58 35.24 -26.70
N THR A 584 -47.78 34.48 -25.61
CA THR A 584 -49.12 34.10 -25.15
C THR A 584 -49.85 35.16 -24.32
N GLN A 585 -49.16 36.23 -23.89
CA GLN A 585 -49.77 37.36 -23.17
C GLN A 585 -50.24 38.51 -24.09
N PHE A 586 -49.84 38.50 -25.36
CA PHE A 586 -50.40 39.35 -26.43
C PHE A 586 -51.47 38.58 -27.20
#